data_AF-A0A3C7WHC6-F1
#
_entry.id   AF-A0A3C7WHC6-F1
#
_cell.length_a   1.000
_cell.length_b   1.000
_cell.length_c   1.000
_cell.angle_alpha   90.00
_cell.angle_beta   90.00
_cell.angle_gamma   90.00
#
_symmetry.space_group_name_H-M   'P 1'
#
loop_
_entity.id
_entity.type
_entity.pdbx_description
1 polymer ?
#
loop_
_entity_poly.entity_id
_entity_poly.type
_entity_poly.pdbx_seq_one_letter_code
_entity_poly.pdbx_strand_id
1 'polypeptide(L)'
;TRQPAGDADYPVQPPEDERITLTRAIRGYTLDAAWQLRLEDEIGSIEPGKQADLVVLNRNLFDLDPYAIHETDVVMTLVDGEVVYRAP
;
A
#
# COMPACT_ATOMS: atom_id res chain seq x y z
N THR A 1 3.82 7.51 8.62
CA THR A 1 5.26 7.14 8.61
C THR A 1 6.19 8.12 9.32
N ARG A 2 5.79 9.36 9.68
CA ARG A 2 6.45 10.16 10.73
C ARG A 2 5.46 10.95 11.59
N GLN A 3 4.18 10.62 11.48
CA GLN A 3 3.06 11.26 12.17
C GLN A 3 1.98 10.17 12.31
N PRO A 4 1.22 10.14 13.42
CA PRO A 4 0.12 9.21 13.59
C PRO A 4 -0.97 9.43 12.54
N ALA A 5 -1.74 8.38 12.28
CA ALA A 5 -2.94 8.48 11.46
C ALA A 5 -4.03 9.27 12.19
N GLY A 6 -4.88 9.98 11.44
CA GLY A 6 -6.03 10.71 11.98
C GLY A 6 -5.72 12.03 12.71
N ASP A 7 -4.47 12.36 12.97
CA ASP A 7 -4.08 13.59 13.69
C ASP A 7 -3.09 14.43 12.88
N ALA A 8 -3.65 15.39 12.14
CA ALA A 8 -2.90 16.31 11.28
C ALA A 8 -2.07 17.34 12.06
N ASP A 9 -2.42 17.58 13.33
CA ASP A 9 -1.78 18.57 14.20
C ASP A 9 -0.64 17.96 15.02
N TYR A 10 -0.56 16.64 15.11
CA TYR A 10 0.53 15.95 15.79
C TYR A 10 1.90 16.32 15.17
N PRO A 11 2.92 16.71 15.97
CA PRO A 11 4.22 17.07 15.44
C PRO A 11 4.88 15.95 14.63
N VAL A 12 5.48 16.28 13.48
CA VAL A 12 6.25 15.30 12.70
C VAL A 12 7.45 14.82 13.53
N GLN A 13 7.59 13.50 13.64
CA GLN A 13 8.64 12.86 14.42
C GLN A 13 9.99 12.95 13.70
N PRO A 14 11.06 13.41 14.37
CA PRO A 14 12.38 13.62 13.75
C PRO A 14 13.09 12.29 13.44
N PRO A 15 13.93 12.21 12.40
CA PRO A 15 14.12 13.21 11.33
C PRO A 15 12.86 13.41 10.45
N GLU A 16 12.51 14.67 10.19
CA GLU A 16 11.31 15.02 9.42
C GLU A 16 11.43 14.68 7.93
N ASP A 17 12.65 14.70 7.38
CA ASP A 17 12.96 14.38 5.99
C ASP A 17 12.78 12.89 5.65
N GLU A 18 12.62 12.03 6.67
CA GLU A 18 12.21 10.64 6.48
C GLU A 18 10.69 10.48 6.29
N ARG A 19 9.91 11.57 6.32
CA ARG A 19 8.50 11.53 5.94
C ARG A 19 8.36 11.28 4.44
N ILE A 20 7.86 10.09 4.09
CA ILE A 20 7.66 9.68 2.70
C ILE A 20 6.27 10.05 2.17
N THR A 21 6.18 10.20 0.84
CA THR A 21 4.91 10.37 0.12
C THR A 21 4.14 9.06 0.01
N LEU A 22 2.83 9.14 -0.26
CA LEU A 22 1.98 7.97 -0.50
C LEU A 22 2.52 7.10 -1.65
N THR A 23 2.91 7.70 -2.78
CA THR A 23 3.49 6.98 -3.92
C THR A 23 4.74 6.21 -3.54
N ARG A 24 5.64 6.81 -2.72
CA ARG A 24 6.82 6.10 -2.22
C ARG A 24 6.45 4.95 -1.28
N ALA A 25 5.44 5.14 -0.43
CA ALA A 25 4.95 4.07 0.44
C ALA A 25 4.38 2.89 -0.37
N ILE A 26 3.49 3.14 -1.33
CA ILE A 26 2.91 2.09 -2.19
C ILE A 26 4.01 1.36 -2.96
N ARG A 27 4.95 2.09 -3.56
CA ARG A 27 6.09 1.50 -4.27
C ARG A 27 6.97 0.65 -3.35
N GLY A 28 7.24 1.15 -2.15
CA GLY A 28 8.03 0.47 -1.13
C GLY A 28 7.46 -0.89 -0.73
N TYR A 29 6.14 -0.98 -0.61
CA TYR A 29 5.42 -2.22 -0.26
C TYR A 29 5.07 -3.10 -1.47
N THR A 30 5.43 -2.70 -2.69
CA THR A 30 5.15 -3.48 -3.91
C THR A 30 6.43 -3.70 -4.71
N LEU A 31 6.76 -2.80 -5.63
CA LEU A 31 7.90 -2.92 -6.54
C LEU A 31 9.25 -3.05 -5.82
N ASP A 32 9.54 -2.17 -4.85
CA ASP A 32 10.86 -2.16 -4.23
C ASP A 32 11.02 -3.37 -3.28
N ALA A 33 9.94 -3.86 -2.66
CA ALA A 33 9.94 -5.10 -1.88
C ALA A 33 10.20 -6.33 -2.77
N ALA A 34 9.56 -6.41 -3.93
CA ALA A 34 9.79 -7.49 -4.91
C ALA A 34 11.26 -7.52 -5.36
N TRP A 35 11.82 -6.35 -5.69
CA TRP A 35 13.23 -6.22 -6.08
C TRP A 35 14.20 -6.62 -4.97
N GLN A 36 13.92 -6.24 -3.71
CA GLN A 36 14.74 -6.65 -2.56
C GLN A 36 14.79 -8.17 -2.39
N LEU A 37 13.73 -8.87 -2.78
CA LEU A 37 13.63 -10.33 -2.74
C LEU A 37 14.13 -11.01 -4.02
N ARG A 38 14.53 -10.24 -5.05
CA ARG A 38 14.86 -10.73 -6.40
C ARG A 38 13.69 -11.45 -7.09
N LEU A 39 12.47 -10.98 -6.81
CA LEU A 39 11.22 -11.50 -7.36
C LEU A 39 10.54 -10.45 -8.24
N GLU A 40 11.25 -9.43 -8.71
CA GLU A 40 10.70 -8.34 -9.52
C GLU A 40 10.04 -8.82 -10.82
N ASP A 41 10.46 -9.96 -11.37
CA ASP A 41 9.86 -10.57 -12.55
C ASP A 41 8.64 -11.45 -12.22
N GLU A 42 8.39 -11.73 -10.93
CA GLU A 42 7.35 -12.65 -10.45
C GLU A 42 6.20 -11.94 -9.72
N ILE A 43 6.49 -10.89 -8.95
CA ILE A 43 5.53 -10.19 -8.08
C ILE A 43 5.73 -8.66 -8.09
N GLY A 44 4.85 -7.93 -7.38
CA GLY A 44 5.03 -6.51 -7.06
C GLY A 44 4.50 -5.52 -8.10
N SER A 45 4.03 -5.98 -9.27
CA SER A 45 3.30 -5.15 -10.25
C SER A 45 2.13 -5.94 -10.86
N ILE A 46 1.21 -5.21 -11.48
CA ILE A 46 0.07 -5.78 -12.21
C ILE A 46 0.46 -5.86 -13.69
N GLU A 47 1.10 -6.96 -14.07
CA GLU A 47 1.60 -7.21 -15.44
C GLU A 47 1.35 -8.67 -15.84
N PRO A 48 1.07 -8.95 -17.12
CA PRO A 48 0.90 -10.33 -17.58
C PRO A 48 2.13 -11.20 -17.29
N GLY A 49 1.91 -12.40 -16.75
CA GLY A 49 2.95 -13.37 -16.40
C GLY A 49 3.36 -13.36 -14.93
N LYS A 50 2.99 -12.34 -14.16
CA LYS A 50 3.24 -12.28 -12.71
C LYS A 50 2.13 -12.98 -11.90
N GLN A 51 2.44 -13.29 -10.65
CA GLN A 51 1.46 -13.87 -9.72
C GLN A 51 0.32 -12.89 -9.48
N ALA A 52 -0.91 -13.41 -9.45
CA ALA A 52 -2.11 -12.61 -9.27
C ALA A 52 -2.41 -12.36 -7.78
N ASP A 53 -1.46 -11.69 -7.10
CA ASP A 53 -1.55 -11.28 -5.71
C ASP A 53 -2.00 -9.81 -5.62
N LEU A 54 -3.24 -9.59 -5.20
CA LEU A 54 -3.89 -8.28 -5.27
C LEU A 54 -4.71 -8.00 -4.01
N VAL A 55 -4.78 -6.72 -3.64
CA VAL A 55 -5.77 -6.20 -2.70
C VAL A 55 -6.64 -5.17 -3.41
N VAL A 56 -7.94 -5.21 -3.16
CA VAL A 56 -8.89 -4.21 -3.65
C VAL A 56 -9.37 -3.40 -2.44
N LEU A 57 -9.30 -2.08 -2.56
CA LEU A 57 -9.68 -1.13 -1.51
C LEU A 57 -11.04 -0.52 -1.82
N ASN A 58 -11.81 -0.16 -0.79
CA ASN A 58 -13.09 0.54 -0.97
C ASN A 58 -12.94 2.01 -1.43
N ARG A 59 -11.73 2.58 -1.36
CA ARG A 59 -11.43 3.98 -1.68
C ARG A 59 -10.14 4.08 -2.49
N ASN A 60 -10.06 5.10 -3.35
CA ASN A 60 -8.82 5.47 -4.00
C ASN A 60 -7.96 6.32 -3.04
N LEU A 61 -6.82 5.79 -2.60
CA LEU A 61 -5.94 6.47 -1.64
C LEU A 61 -5.40 7.81 -2.13
N PHE A 62 -5.30 8.03 -3.45
CA PHE A 62 -4.78 9.28 -4.03
C PHE A 62 -5.77 10.44 -3.96
N ASP A 63 -7.06 10.14 -3.75
CA ASP A 63 -8.12 11.14 -3.64
C ASP A 63 -8.42 11.49 -2.17
N LEU A 64 -7.74 10.85 -1.21
CA LEU A 64 -7.95 11.03 0.22
C LEU A 64 -6.96 12.02 0.83
N ASP A 65 -7.39 12.65 1.91
CA ASP A 65 -6.46 13.24 2.87
C ASP A 65 -5.57 12.12 3.44
N PRO A 66 -4.22 12.29 3.48
CA PRO A 66 -3.31 11.30 4.04
C PRO A 66 -3.65 10.82 5.46
N TYR A 67 -4.26 11.68 6.28
CA TYR A 67 -4.68 11.33 7.63
C TYR A 67 -5.95 10.48 7.66
N ALA A 68 -6.76 10.44 6.58
CA ALA A 68 -7.94 9.60 6.44
C ALA A 68 -7.66 8.23 5.82
N ILE A 69 -6.44 7.99 5.30
CA ILE A 69 -6.06 6.72 4.65
C ILE A 69 -6.32 5.49 5.54
N HIS A 70 -6.11 5.62 6.85
CA HIS A 70 -6.28 4.53 7.82
C HIS A 70 -7.72 4.02 7.98
N GLU A 71 -8.70 4.76 7.46
CA GLU A 71 -10.12 4.36 7.42
C GLU A 71 -10.48 3.55 6.16
N THR A 72 -9.50 3.27 5.30
CA THR A 72 -9.71 2.49 4.08
C THR A 72 -9.80 1.01 4.42
N ASP A 73 -10.82 0.36 3.89
CA ASP A 73 -11.04 -1.07 4.07
C ASP A 73 -10.58 -1.84 2.84
N VAL A 74 -10.01 -3.02 3.09
CA VAL A 74 -9.83 -4.04 2.06
C VAL A 74 -11.18 -4.69 1.81
N VAL A 75 -11.66 -4.65 0.56
CA VAL A 75 -12.91 -5.31 0.15
C VAL A 75 -12.69 -6.69 -0.46
N MET A 76 -11.48 -6.94 -0.97
CA MET A 76 -11.10 -8.22 -1.54
C MET A 76 -9.59 -8.44 -1.45
N THR A 77 -9.17 -9.69 -1.21
CA THR A 77 -7.78 -10.13 -1.35
C THR A 77 -7.74 -11.33 -2.29
N LEU A 78 -6.85 -11.26 -3.28
CA LEU A 78 -6.46 -12.39 -4.12
C LEU A 78 -5.05 -12.85 -3.74
N VAL A 79 -4.86 -14.16 -3.71
CA VAL A 79 -3.55 -14.81 -3.60
C VAL A 79 -3.50 -15.90 -4.66
N ASP A 80 -2.47 -15.87 -5.50
CA ASP A 80 -2.27 -16.79 -6.62
C ASP A 80 -3.53 -16.91 -7.52
N GLY A 81 -4.21 -15.78 -7.75
CA GLY A 81 -5.43 -15.72 -8.57
C GLY A 81 -6.72 -16.16 -7.86
N GLU A 82 -6.63 -16.71 -6.65
CA GLU A 82 -7.79 -17.15 -5.87
C GLU A 82 -8.23 -16.11 -4.85
N VAL A 83 -9.55 -15.91 -4.73
CA VAL A 83 -10.10 -14.96 -3.78
C VAL A 83 -10.11 -15.59 -2.38
N VAL A 84 -9.17 -15.19 -1.53
CA VAL A 84 -9.03 -15.70 -0.16
C VAL A 84 -9.82 -14.89 0.87
N TYR A 85 -10.21 -13.66 0.52
CA TYR A 85 -11.00 -12.79 1.37
C TYR A 85 -11.95 -11.91 0.55
N ARG A 86 -13.17 -11.75 1.07
CA ARG A 86 -14.13 -10.71 0.66
C ARG A 86 -14.74 -10.10 1.91
N ALA A 87 -14.84 -8.78 1.92
CA ALA A 87 -15.64 -8.10 2.93
C ALA A 87 -17.11 -8.56 2.86
N PRO A 88 -17.80 -8.63 4.01
CA PRO A 88 -19.20 -9.05 4.08
C PRO A 88 -20.17 -8.11 3.36
#